data_AF-A0A7C3D212-F1
#
_entry.id   AF-A0A7C3D212-F1
#
_cell.length_a   1.000
_cell.length_b   1.000
_cell.length_c   1.000
_cell.angle_alpha   90.00
_cell.angle_beta   90.00
_cell.angle_gamma   90.00
#
_symmetry.space_group_name_H-M   'P 1'
#
loop_
_entity.id
_entity.type
_entity.pdbx_description
1 polymer ?
#
loop_
_entity_poly.entity_id
_entity_poly.type
_entity_poly.pdbx_seq_one_letter_code
_entity_poly.pdbx_strand_id
1 'polypeptide(L)'
;MLWIITGILVLVATAILWREISSKNIQQWFGSWLHRRPHRPENGQTIHVMFAFTDHFEPQWERPDRKKEDQRVSVWEKKYPELAMKFTDADGRHPVHSFFYPEEEYRQEHLRKLERICNQGMGEIEIHLHHDDDTEDNFRNVMQGFIKTLHEKHGALSIDPKTLKPVFSFIHGNWALDNAHPEGHWCGINNEITILKELGCYADMTLPSAPDPCQTSTINSIYYVKDDPQHCKSHDIGQPVQVNGRRWGDLLCVQGPLGFNFRNRKWGFLPRIENADVSFSAKPTPDRVDLWVDTAVQVEGRPEWVFIKVHGHC
;
A
#
# COMPACT_ATOMS: atom_id res chain seq x y z
N MET A 1 -26.78 29.44 -34.75
CA MET A 1 -25.31 29.29 -34.78
C MET A 1 -24.72 29.22 -33.37
N LEU A 2 -24.97 30.21 -32.50
CA LEU A 2 -24.43 30.23 -31.11
C LEU A 2 -24.80 28.98 -30.29
N TRP A 3 -26.07 28.55 -30.29
CA TRP A 3 -26.52 27.35 -29.57
C TRP A 3 -25.85 26.05 -30.03
N ILE A 4 -25.55 25.95 -31.33
CA ILE A 4 -24.86 24.78 -31.90
C ILE A 4 -23.41 24.76 -31.42
N ILE A 5 -22.74 25.92 -31.44
CA ILE A 5 -21.36 26.06 -30.94
C ILE A 5 -21.31 25.73 -29.44
N THR A 6 -22.21 26.28 -28.64
CA THR A 6 -22.30 25.98 -27.21
C THR A 6 -22.56 24.49 -26.96
N GLY A 7 -23.47 23.87 -27.71
CA GLY A 7 -23.74 22.43 -27.59
C GLY A 7 -22.50 21.57 -27.90
N ILE A 8 -21.77 21.89 -28.96
CA ILE A 8 -20.52 21.20 -29.31
C ILE A 8 -19.47 21.37 -28.20
N LEU A 9 -19.29 22.59 -27.68
CA LEU A 9 -18.32 22.86 -26.61
C LEU A 9 -18.64 22.06 -25.34
N VAL A 10 -19.93 21.96 -24.96
CA VAL A 10 -20.36 21.14 -23.83
C VAL A 10 -20.06 19.67 -24.08
N LEU A 11 -20.37 19.13 -25.26
CA LEU A 11 -20.08 17.73 -25.61
C LEU A 11 -18.58 17.41 -25.58
N VAL A 12 -17.74 18.32 -26.06
CA VAL A 12 -16.28 18.15 -26.00
C VAL A 12 -15.79 18.18 -24.56
N ALA A 13 -16.28 19.12 -23.74
CA ALA A 13 -15.91 19.21 -22.34
C ALA A 13 -16.33 17.97 -21.54
N THR A 14 -17.54 17.46 -21.76
CA THR A 14 -18.03 16.23 -21.12
C THR A 14 -17.24 15.01 -21.57
N ALA A 15 -16.89 14.89 -22.85
CA ALA A 15 -16.05 13.80 -23.36
C ALA A 15 -14.64 13.82 -22.75
N ILE A 16 -14.03 15.01 -22.59
CA ILE A 16 -12.73 15.16 -21.93
C ILE A 16 -12.81 14.74 -20.46
N LEU A 17 -13.85 15.19 -19.74
CA LEU A 17 -14.05 14.83 -18.34
C LEU A 17 -14.29 13.33 -18.16
N TRP A 18 -15.15 12.73 -19.00
CA TRP A 18 -15.39 11.30 -19.02
C TRP A 18 -14.09 10.53 -19.24
N ARG A 19 -13.29 10.95 -20.22
CA ARG A 19 -11.98 10.34 -20.48
C ARG A 19 -11.06 10.42 -19.26
N GLU A 20 -10.98 11.57 -18.58
CA GLU A 20 -10.16 11.71 -17.38
C GLU A 20 -10.64 10.82 -16.22
N ILE A 21 -11.95 10.63 -16.07
CA ILE A 21 -12.53 9.75 -15.05
C ILE A 21 -12.23 8.29 -15.38
N SER A 22 -12.57 7.84 -16.58
CA SER A 22 -12.41 6.45 -17.02
C SER A 22 -10.95 6.03 -17.10
N SER A 23 -10.06 6.87 -17.66
CA SER A 23 -8.64 6.54 -17.80
C SER A 23 -7.89 6.44 -16.46
N LYS A 24 -8.48 6.96 -15.37
CA LYS A 24 -7.89 6.92 -14.03
C LYS A 24 -8.71 6.09 -13.05
N ASN A 25 -9.66 5.32 -13.55
CA ASN A 25 -10.51 4.45 -12.76
C ASN A 25 -11.23 5.14 -11.60
N ILE A 26 -11.50 6.45 -11.70
CA ILE A 26 -12.11 7.24 -10.63
C ILE A 26 -13.50 6.70 -10.30
N GLN A 27 -14.22 6.19 -11.30
CA GLN A 27 -15.54 5.59 -11.12
C GLN A 27 -15.56 4.43 -10.12
N GLN A 28 -14.43 3.75 -9.90
CA GLN A 28 -14.36 2.60 -8.99
C GLN A 28 -14.55 3.01 -7.53
N TRP A 29 -14.03 4.17 -7.14
CA TRP A 29 -13.97 4.61 -5.74
C TRP A 29 -14.63 5.96 -5.46
N PHE A 30 -15.03 6.71 -6.49
CA PHE A 30 -15.67 8.02 -6.33
C PHE A 30 -16.92 7.97 -5.46
N GLY A 31 -17.74 6.92 -5.61
CA GLY A 31 -18.91 6.70 -4.78
C GLY A 31 -18.54 6.60 -3.30
N SER A 32 -17.57 5.77 -2.96
CA SER A 32 -17.07 5.61 -1.59
C SER A 32 -16.50 6.92 -1.05
N TRP A 33 -15.69 7.64 -1.84
CA TRP A 33 -15.16 8.95 -1.44
C TRP A 33 -16.26 9.97 -1.14
N LEU A 34 -17.28 10.06 -2.00
CA LEU A 34 -18.38 11.02 -1.86
C LEU A 34 -19.24 10.76 -0.62
N HIS A 35 -19.49 9.49 -0.29
CA HIS A 35 -20.35 9.09 0.83
C HIS A 35 -19.60 8.96 2.15
N ARG A 36 -18.27 8.90 2.14
CA ARG A 36 -17.46 8.72 3.34
C ARG A 36 -17.61 9.89 4.30
N ARG A 37 -17.88 9.58 5.58
CA ARG A 37 -17.97 10.54 6.69
C ARG A 37 -17.21 9.95 7.88
N PRO A 38 -15.87 10.18 7.99
CA PRO A 38 -15.13 9.65 9.12
C PRO A 38 -15.63 10.31 10.42
N HIS A 39 -15.78 9.50 11.47
CA HIS A 39 -15.98 10.03 12.82
C HIS A 39 -14.85 10.99 13.18
N ARG A 40 -15.19 12.12 13.79
CA ARG A 40 -14.20 13.10 14.24
C ARG A 40 -13.95 12.91 15.74
N PRO A 41 -12.70 13.10 16.20
CA PRO A 41 -12.39 13.10 17.61
C PRO A 41 -13.14 14.24 18.32
N GLU A 42 -13.33 14.10 19.63
CA GLU A 42 -13.95 15.14 20.44
C GLU A 42 -13.08 16.40 20.49
N ASN A 43 -13.70 17.56 20.76
CA ASN A 43 -12.95 18.80 20.82
C ASN A 43 -11.91 18.77 21.97
N GLY A 44 -10.66 19.09 21.65
CA GLY A 44 -9.54 19.04 22.60
C GLY A 44 -8.95 17.65 22.80
N GLN A 45 -9.49 16.60 22.16
CA GLN A 45 -8.89 15.28 22.18
C GLN A 45 -7.63 15.24 21.30
N THR A 46 -6.54 14.69 21.85
CA THR A 46 -5.28 14.50 21.10
C THR A 46 -5.49 13.48 19.99
N ILE A 47 -5.12 13.85 18.76
CA ILE A 47 -5.03 12.92 17.65
C ILE A 47 -3.69 12.18 17.72
N HIS A 48 -3.76 10.86 17.74
CA HIS A 48 -2.61 9.98 17.64
C HIS A 48 -2.43 9.57 16.18
N VAL A 49 -1.28 9.93 15.61
CA VAL A 49 -0.95 9.58 14.22
C VAL A 49 -0.06 8.35 14.21
N MET A 50 -0.56 7.27 13.61
CA MET A 50 0.22 6.09 13.29
C MET A 50 0.68 6.20 11.85
N PHE A 51 1.97 6.48 11.67
CA PHE A 51 2.56 6.70 10.36
C PHE A 51 3.34 5.46 9.90
N ALA A 52 3.06 5.01 8.68
CA ALA A 52 3.78 3.94 8.02
C ALA A 52 4.22 4.39 6.63
N PHE A 53 5.48 4.14 6.30
CA PHE A 53 5.99 4.24 4.93
C PHE A 53 6.15 2.81 4.41
N THR A 54 5.30 2.42 3.46
CA THR A 54 5.34 1.09 2.85
C THR A 54 5.95 1.18 1.47
N ASP A 55 7.23 0.86 1.38
CA ASP A 55 8.03 1.03 0.18
C ASP A 55 8.04 -0.25 -0.67
N HIS A 56 7.78 -0.12 -1.98
CA HIS A 56 8.15 -1.14 -2.94
C HIS A 56 9.67 -1.04 -3.10
N PHE A 57 10.40 -1.72 -2.22
CA PHE A 57 11.85 -1.58 -2.16
C PHE A 57 12.48 -2.39 -3.29
N GLU A 58 12.69 -1.77 -4.46
CA GLU A 58 13.10 -2.40 -5.71
C GLU A 58 14.48 -1.89 -6.16
N PRO A 59 15.59 -2.39 -5.58
CA PRO A 59 16.94 -2.00 -5.98
C PRO A 59 17.20 -2.12 -7.48
N GLN A 60 16.52 -3.01 -8.21
CA GLN A 60 16.65 -3.17 -9.66
C GLN A 60 15.65 -2.31 -10.48
N TRP A 61 14.93 -1.36 -9.87
CA TRP A 61 14.04 -0.46 -10.60
C TRP A 61 14.76 0.30 -11.74
N GLU A 62 14.18 0.31 -12.94
CA GLU A 62 14.80 0.73 -14.22
C GLU A 62 15.99 -0.14 -14.69
N ARG A 63 16.15 -1.35 -14.16
CA ARG A 63 17.19 -2.32 -14.54
C ARG A 63 18.60 -1.70 -14.59
N PRO A 64 19.07 -1.12 -13.47
CA PRO A 64 20.38 -0.49 -13.41
C PRO A 64 21.50 -1.53 -13.57
N ASP A 65 22.73 -1.07 -13.76
CA ASP A 65 23.88 -1.95 -13.55
C ASP A 65 24.00 -2.37 -12.08
N ARG A 66 24.74 -3.46 -11.84
CA ARG A 66 24.93 -4.02 -10.49
C ARG A 66 25.52 -3.01 -9.50
N LYS A 67 26.36 -2.09 -9.97
CA LYS A 67 27.00 -1.10 -9.11
C LYS A 67 25.98 -0.08 -8.59
N LYS A 68 25.08 0.39 -9.44
CA LYS A 68 24.02 1.33 -9.07
C LYS A 68 22.95 0.65 -8.20
N GLU A 69 22.59 -0.59 -8.51
CA GLU A 69 21.75 -1.46 -7.66
C GLU A 69 22.33 -1.55 -6.23
N ASP A 70 23.58 -2.02 -6.09
CA ASP A 70 24.25 -2.13 -4.78
C ASP A 70 24.38 -0.77 -4.07
N GLN A 71 24.58 0.31 -4.83
CA GLN A 71 24.70 1.66 -4.30
C GLN A 71 23.38 2.15 -3.68
N ARG A 72 22.22 1.85 -4.29
CA ARG A 72 20.90 2.21 -3.73
C ARG A 72 20.76 1.65 -2.32
N VAL A 73 21.00 0.35 -2.13
CA VAL A 73 20.90 -0.30 -0.82
C VAL A 73 21.96 0.21 0.17
N SER A 74 23.18 0.50 -0.31
CA SER A 74 24.24 1.08 0.53
C SER A 74 23.89 2.47 1.05
N VAL A 75 23.16 3.27 0.27
CA VAL A 75 22.68 4.58 0.70
C VAL A 75 21.68 4.43 1.84
N TRP A 76 20.76 3.47 1.75
CA TRP A 76 19.82 3.17 2.82
C TRP A 76 20.52 2.73 4.10
N GLU A 77 21.41 1.74 4.02
CA GLU A 77 22.20 1.24 5.16
C GLU A 77 22.91 2.36 5.92
N LYS A 78 23.48 3.33 5.18
CA LYS A 78 24.23 4.44 5.79
C LYS A 78 23.33 5.57 6.27
N LYS A 79 22.42 6.06 5.41
CA LYS A 79 21.73 7.33 5.63
C LYS A 79 20.42 7.18 6.39
N TYR A 80 19.75 6.03 6.30
CA TYR A 80 18.47 5.85 6.96
C TYR A 80 18.61 5.90 8.49
N PRO A 81 19.56 5.18 9.13
CA PRO A 81 19.78 5.32 10.57
C PRO A 81 20.11 6.76 11.00
N GLU A 82 20.97 7.47 10.24
CA GLU A 82 21.29 8.88 10.48
C GLU A 82 20.06 9.79 10.42
N LEU A 83 19.11 9.49 9.54
CA LEU A 83 17.83 10.20 9.44
C LEU A 83 16.91 9.86 10.61
N ALA A 84 16.69 8.56 10.87
CA ALA A 84 15.76 8.07 11.88
C ALA A 84 16.12 8.57 13.28
N MET A 85 17.41 8.60 13.64
CA MET A 85 17.88 9.07 14.95
C MET A 85 17.55 10.54 15.26
N LYS A 86 17.20 11.35 14.25
CA LYS A 86 16.82 12.77 14.45
C LYS A 86 15.40 12.94 14.97
N PHE A 87 14.60 11.88 14.92
CA PHE A 87 13.18 11.91 15.25
C PHE A 87 12.87 10.89 16.32
N THR A 88 11.96 11.24 17.22
CA THR A 88 11.47 10.34 18.27
C THR A 88 9.98 10.58 18.40
N ASP A 89 9.21 9.50 18.40
CA ASP A 89 7.76 9.56 18.59
C ASP A 89 7.37 9.72 20.07
N ALA A 90 6.07 9.74 20.33
CA ALA A 90 5.52 9.88 21.68
C ALA A 90 5.85 8.69 22.61
N ASP A 91 6.23 7.54 22.06
CA ASP A 91 6.63 6.33 22.80
C ASP A 91 8.15 6.23 22.99
N GLY A 92 8.91 7.22 22.55
CA GLY A 92 10.37 7.21 22.63
C GLY A 92 11.04 6.39 21.54
N ARG A 93 10.33 6.01 20.46
CA ARG A 93 10.87 5.22 19.35
C ARG A 93 11.32 6.09 18.18
N HIS A 94 12.42 5.68 17.55
CA HIS A 94 12.82 6.22 16.25
C HIS A 94 11.93 5.62 15.14
N PRO A 95 11.77 6.32 14.00
CA PRO A 95 11.06 5.76 12.85
C PRO A 95 11.65 4.40 12.42
N VAL A 96 10.79 3.40 12.32
CA VAL A 96 11.12 2.07 11.79
C VAL A 96 10.62 1.99 10.35
N HIS A 97 11.46 1.49 9.44
CA HIS A 97 11.10 1.33 8.04
C HIS A 97 10.83 -0.13 7.70
N SER A 98 9.67 -0.41 7.11
CA SER A 98 9.33 -1.75 6.60
C SER A 98 9.74 -1.84 5.13
N PHE A 99 10.82 -2.58 4.86
CA PHE A 99 11.36 -2.84 3.53
C PHE A 99 10.60 -4.03 2.93
N PHE A 100 9.63 -3.78 2.05
CA PHE A 100 8.96 -4.85 1.31
C PHE A 100 9.85 -5.26 0.13
N TYR A 101 10.63 -6.32 0.33
CA TYR A 101 11.70 -6.72 -0.58
C TYR A 101 11.19 -7.73 -1.62
N PRO A 102 11.38 -7.49 -2.92
CA PRO A 102 10.91 -8.36 -4.00
C PRO A 102 11.68 -9.68 -4.03
N GLU A 103 10.95 -10.80 -4.01
CA GLU A 103 11.52 -12.14 -4.10
C GLU A 103 12.41 -12.32 -5.32
N GLU A 104 11.93 -11.87 -6.48
CA GLU A 104 12.56 -12.01 -7.78
C GLU A 104 13.85 -11.19 -7.92
N GLU A 105 14.08 -10.22 -7.03
CA GLU A 105 15.32 -9.45 -6.93
C GLU A 105 16.22 -9.91 -5.78
N TYR A 106 16.02 -11.12 -5.25
CA TYR A 106 16.81 -11.61 -4.13
C TYR A 106 18.32 -11.50 -4.40
N ARG A 107 18.99 -10.71 -3.55
CA ARG A 107 20.44 -10.62 -3.44
C ARG A 107 20.83 -10.79 -1.99
N GLN A 108 21.70 -11.75 -1.71
CA GLN A 108 22.19 -11.97 -0.35
C GLN A 108 22.91 -10.72 0.18
N GLU A 109 23.63 -10.00 -0.68
CA GLU A 109 24.36 -8.79 -0.28
C GLU A 109 23.44 -7.63 0.10
N HIS A 110 22.27 -7.52 -0.53
CA HIS A 110 21.30 -6.47 -0.19
C HIS A 110 20.65 -6.73 1.14
N LEU A 111 20.11 -7.94 1.34
CA LEU A 111 19.41 -8.27 2.57
C LEU A 111 20.35 -8.24 3.78
N ARG A 112 21.62 -8.60 3.64
CA ARG A 112 22.63 -8.41 4.71
C ARG A 112 22.82 -6.95 5.12
N LYS A 113 22.65 -6.00 4.20
CA LYS A 113 22.71 -4.57 4.52
C LYS A 113 21.44 -4.11 5.23
N LEU A 114 20.28 -4.56 4.77
CA LEU A 114 19.00 -4.28 5.44
C LEU A 114 18.94 -4.91 6.83
N GLU A 115 19.46 -6.12 7.01
CA GLU A 115 19.59 -6.81 8.29
C GLU A 115 20.35 -5.95 9.31
N ARG A 116 21.42 -5.26 8.89
CA ARG A 116 22.17 -4.35 9.78
C ARG A 116 21.32 -3.15 10.23
N ILE A 117 20.40 -2.67 9.41
CA ILE A 117 19.43 -1.62 9.80
C ILE A 117 18.41 -2.22 10.79
N CYS A 118 17.91 -3.42 10.51
CA CYS A 118 16.95 -4.12 11.35
C CYS A 118 17.52 -4.45 12.74
N ASN A 119 18.78 -4.90 12.81
CA ASN A 119 19.50 -5.18 14.06
C ASN A 119 19.72 -3.94 14.93
N GLN A 120 19.60 -2.74 14.36
CA GLN A 120 19.60 -1.47 15.11
C GLN A 120 18.20 -1.07 15.61
N GLY A 121 17.18 -1.89 15.36
CA GLY A 121 15.78 -1.60 15.71
C GLY A 121 15.15 -0.52 14.82
N MET A 122 15.72 -0.26 13.64
CA MET A 122 15.27 0.81 12.74
C MET A 122 14.65 0.27 11.44
N GLY A 123 14.55 -1.04 11.26
CA GLY A 123 13.97 -1.63 10.07
C GLY A 123 13.29 -2.96 10.33
N GLU A 124 12.40 -3.32 9.41
CA GLU A 124 11.77 -4.63 9.28
C GLU A 124 11.83 -5.03 7.80
N ILE A 125 12.02 -6.33 7.52
CA ILE A 125 12.00 -6.85 6.14
C ILE A 125 10.71 -7.63 5.99
N GLU A 126 9.92 -7.27 4.99
CA GLU A 126 8.61 -7.83 4.65
C GLU A 126 8.60 -8.28 3.18
N ILE A 127 7.53 -8.92 2.74
CA ILE A 127 7.50 -9.59 1.43
C ILE A 127 6.81 -8.72 0.37
N HIS A 128 7.49 -8.58 -0.75
CA HIS A 128 6.97 -8.04 -1.98
C HIS A 128 7.16 -9.09 -3.08
N LEU A 129 6.20 -9.20 -4.01
CA LEU A 129 6.32 -10.10 -5.15
C LEU A 129 5.62 -9.53 -6.37
N HIS A 130 6.31 -9.55 -7.50
CA HIS A 130 5.68 -9.44 -8.82
C HIS A 130 5.47 -10.83 -9.41
N HIS A 131 4.24 -11.13 -9.82
CA HIS A 131 3.91 -12.36 -10.55
C HIS A 131 2.80 -12.09 -11.57
N ASP A 132 2.72 -12.94 -12.60
CA ASP A 132 1.77 -12.83 -13.72
C ASP A 132 1.55 -14.22 -14.31
N ASP A 133 0.31 -14.51 -14.73
CA ASP A 133 -0.13 -15.82 -15.23
C ASP A 133 0.33 -16.99 -14.35
N ASP A 134 0.30 -16.79 -13.02
CA ASP A 134 0.81 -17.74 -12.04
C ASP A 134 -0.23 -18.83 -11.70
N THR A 135 0.24 -19.89 -11.06
CA THR A 135 -0.57 -21.01 -10.56
C THR A 135 -0.43 -21.13 -9.05
N GLU A 136 -1.45 -21.66 -8.38
CA GLU A 136 -1.41 -21.87 -6.92
C GLU A 136 -0.15 -22.62 -6.46
N ASP A 137 0.23 -23.67 -7.19
CA ASP A 137 1.39 -24.50 -6.86
C ASP A 137 2.70 -23.71 -6.97
N ASN A 138 2.89 -22.95 -8.05
CA ASN A 138 4.10 -22.16 -8.23
C ASN A 138 4.18 -21.00 -7.23
N PHE A 139 3.11 -20.24 -7.04
CA PHE A 139 3.05 -19.16 -6.05
C PHE A 139 3.36 -19.67 -4.63
N ARG A 140 2.78 -20.81 -4.23
CA ARG A 140 3.10 -21.46 -2.93
C ARG A 140 4.58 -21.81 -2.83
N ASN A 141 5.14 -22.41 -3.87
CA ASN A 141 6.55 -22.82 -3.88
C ASN A 141 7.49 -21.63 -3.76
N VAL A 142 7.25 -20.56 -4.53
CA VAL A 142 8.03 -19.31 -4.51
C VAL A 142 7.95 -18.68 -3.12
N MET A 143 6.74 -18.43 -2.63
CA MET A 143 6.53 -17.78 -1.33
C MET A 143 7.13 -18.58 -0.18
N GLN A 144 6.92 -19.91 -0.14
CA GLN A 144 7.53 -20.76 0.89
C GLN A 144 9.07 -20.71 0.84
N GLY A 145 9.65 -20.75 -0.36
CA GLY A 145 11.09 -20.64 -0.56
C GLY A 145 11.65 -19.31 -0.06
N PHE A 146 10.94 -18.21 -0.31
CA PHE A 146 11.36 -16.88 0.09
C PHE A 146 11.17 -16.63 1.59
N ILE A 147 10.02 -17.01 2.17
CA ILE A 147 9.77 -16.98 3.62
C ILE A 147 10.88 -17.72 4.36
N LYS A 148 11.21 -18.94 3.90
CA LYS A 148 12.30 -19.73 4.46
C LYS A 148 13.65 -19.01 4.34
N THR A 149 13.92 -18.42 3.18
CA THR A 149 15.17 -17.68 2.93
C THR A 149 15.30 -16.46 3.84
N LEU A 150 14.27 -15.63 3.94
CA LEU A 150 14.22 -14.46 4.81
C LEU A 150 14.43 -14.85 6.28
N HIS A 151 13.70 -15.87 6.73
CA HIS A 151 13.76 -16.31 8.12
C HIS A 151 15.10 -16.97 8.49
N GLU A 152 15.50 -18.01 7.74
CA GLU A 152 16.66 -18.82 8.12
C GLU A 152 18.01 -18.14 7.80
N LYS A 153 18.08 -17.32 6.74
CA LYS A 153 19.36 -16.73 6.31
C LYS A 153 19.57 -15.28 6.73
N HIS A 154 18.50 -14.54 7.00
CA HIS A 154 18.56 -13.10 7.29
C HIS A 154 17.92 -12.72 8.62
N GLY A 155 17.40 -13.70 9.39
CA GLY A 155 16.75 -13.44 10.68
C GLY A 155 15.52 -12.55 10.58
N ALA A 156 14.97 -12.39 9.38
CA ALA A 156 13.76 -11.62 9.13
C ALA A 156 12.51 -12.44 9.46
N LEU A 157 11.35 -11.77 9.44
CA LEU A 157 10.04 -12.33 9.74
C LEU A 157 9.90 -12.81 11.20
N SER A 158 8.99 -12.17 11.92
CA SER A 158 8.68 -12.55 13.30
C SER A 158 8.02 -13.93 13.33
N ILE A 159 8.16 -14.65 14.45
CA ILE A 159 7.45 -15.92 14.67
C ILE A 159 6.16 -15.65 15.44
N ASP A 160 5.03 -16.14 14.93
CA ASP A 160 3.79 -16.15 15.71
C ASP A 160 3.94 -17.16 16.87
N PRO A 161 3.82 -16.72 18.14
CA PRO A 161 4.02 -17.59 19.30
C PRO A 161 2.99 -18.71 19.41
N LYS A 162 1.86 -18.64 18.71
CA LYS A 162 0.83 -19.68 18.73
C LYS A 162 1.08 -20.76 17.68
N THR A 163 1.40 -20.36 16.45
CA THR A 163 1.58 -21.29 15.33
C THR A 163 3.03 -21.73 15.14
N LEU A 164 3.98 -21.01 15.75
CA LEU A 164 5.43 -21.20 15.60
C LEU A 164 5.90 -21.09 14.14
N LYS A 165 5.17 -20.34 13.32
CA LYS A 165 5.50 -20.07 11.92
C LYS A 165 5.97 -18.63 11.74
N PRO A 166 6.87 -18.35 10.77
CA PRO A 166 7.11 -16.99 10.32
C PRO A 166 5.82 -16.32 9.88
N VAL A 167 5.65 -15.06 10.24
CA VAL A 167 4.55 -14.20 9.81
C VAL A 167 5.09 -12.95 9.16
N PHE A 168 4.35 -12.45 8.18
CA PHE A 168 4.79 -11.34 7.33
C PHE A 168 3.60 -10.48 6.88
N SER A 169 3.90 -9.24 6.48
CA SER A 169 2.99 -8.43 5.68
C SER A 169 3.41 -8.48 4.21
N PHE A 170 2.45 -8.25 3.32
CA PHE A 170 2.62 -8.44 1.89
C PHE A 170 2.28 -7.17 1.10
N ILE A 171 3.06 -6.93 0.06
CA ILE A 171 2.70 -6.02 -1.04
C ILE A 171 2.69 -6.82 -2.34
N HIS A 172 1.59 -6.71 -3.08
CA HIS A 172 1.51 -7.22 -4.43
C HIS A 172 2.13 -6.20 -5.39
N GLY A 173 3.25 -6.55 -6.04
CA GLY A 173 4.04 -5.59 -6.81
C GLY A 173 3.33 -5.01 -8.04
N ASN A 174 2.47 -5.81 -8.65
CA ASN A 174 1.61 -5.36 -9.75
C ASN A 174 0.26 -4.77 -9.29
N TRP A 175 0.07 -4.55 -7.99
CA TRP A 175 -1.19 -4.13 -7.35
C TRP A 175 -2.39 -5.07 -7.50
N ALA A 176 -2.27 -6.14 -8.29
CA ALA A 176 -3.35 -7.02 -8.71
C ALA A 176 -3.66 -8.16 -7.73
N LEU A 177 -3.58 -7.89 -6.42
CA LEU A 177 -3.89 -8.86 -5.36
C LEU A 177 -5.18 -9.61 -5.66
N ASP A 178 -5.16 -10.93 -5.53
CA ASP A 178 -6.33 -11.79 -5.78
C ASP A 178 -6.89 -11.64 -7.20
N ASN A 179 -5.98 -11.59 -8.18
CA ASN A 179 -6.27 -11.46 -9.60
C ASN A 179 -7.15 -10.25 -9.95
N ALA A 180 -6.92 -9.13 -9.27
CA ALA A 180 -7.81 -7.97 -9.32
C ALA A 180 -7.79 -7.15 -10.62
N HIS A 181 -6.83 -7.41 -11.52
CA HIS A 181 -6.80 -6.70 -12.79
C HIS A 181 -8.01 -7.12 -13.66
N PRO A 182 -8.79 -6.19 -14.25
CA PRO A 182 -10.00 -6.54 -14.99
C PRO A 182 -9.79 -7.44 -16.22
N GLU A 183 -8.56 -7.48 -16.74
CA GLU A 183 -8.17 -8.31 -17.89
C GLU A 183 -7.52 -9.64 -17.45
N GLY A 184 -7.44 -9.92 -16.14
CA GLY A 184 -6.84 -11.15 -15.60
C GLY A 184 -5.31 -11.19 -15.72
N HIS A 185 -4.67 -10.02 -15.77
CA HIS A 185 -3.22 -9.88 -15.84
C HIS A 185 -2.61 -9.65 -14.47
N TRP A 186 -1.32 -9.91 -14.40
CA TRP A 186 -0.42 -9.55 -13.32
C TRP A 186 -0.70 -10.22 -11.98
N CYS A 187 -1.29 -11.41 -12.02
CA CYS A 187 -1.45 -12.32 -10.89
C CYS A 187 -1.71 -13.75 -11.42
N GLY A 188 -2.97 -14.06 -11.78
CA GLY A 188 -3.38 -15.38 -12.29
C GLY A 188 -4.10 -16.28 -11.27
N ILE A 189 -4.23 -15.85 -10.00
CA ILE A 189 -4.72 -16.69 -8.90
C ILE A 189 -5.88 -16.01 -8.16
N ASN A 190 -7.07 -16.63 -8.16
CA ASN A 190 -8.29 -16.12 -7.51
C ASN A 190 -8.42 -16.52 -6.02
N ASN A 191 -7.47 -17.27 -5.46
CA ASN A 191 -7.44 -17.61 -4.04
C ASN A 191 -6.14 -17.16 -3.37
N GLU A 192 -5.50 -16.13 -3.93
CA GLU A 192 -4.19 -15.66 -3.47
C GLU A 192 -4.25 -15.24 -1.99
N ILE A 193 -5.36 -14.64 -1.54
CA ILE A 193 -5.56 -14.21 -0.15
C ILE A 193 -5.61 -15.43 0.79
N THR A 194 -6.30 -16.50 0.41
CA THR A 194 -6.30 -17.75 1.19
C THR A 194 -4.90 -18.33 1.29
N ILE A 195 -4.16 -18.38 0.19
CA ILE A 195 -2.79 -18.91 0.17
C ILE A 195 -1.89 -18.05 1.07
N LEU A 196 -1.93 -16.73 0.94
CA LEU A 196 -1.18 -15.79 1.77
C LEU A 196 -1.41 -16.04 3.26
N LYS A 197 -2.67 -16.17 3.69
CA LYS A 197 -3.02 -16.49 5.08
C LYS A 197 -2.39 -17.81 5.54
N GLU A 198 -2.51 -18.87 4.75
CA GLU A 198 -1.97 -20.19 5.09
C GLU A 198 -0.45 -20.18 5.25
N LEU A 199 0.23 -19.32 4.50
CA LEU A 199 1.67 -19.12 4.54
C LEU A 199 2.12 -18.21 5.69
N GLY A 200 1.21 -17.54 6.38
CA GLY A 200 1.51 -16.69 7.54
C GLY A 200 1.38 -15.19 7.29
N CYS A 201 0.84 -14.78 6.14
CA CYS A 201 0.58 -13.36 5.88
C CYS A 201 -0.50 -12.84 6.83
N TYR A 202 -0.21 -11.76 7.54
CA TYR A 202 -1.15 -11.16 8.50
C TYR A 202 -1.79 -9.86 7.98
N ALA A 203 -1.17 -9.18 7.01
CA ALA A 203 -1.70 -7.97 6.43
C ALA A 203 -1.27 -7.77 4.97
N ASP A 204 -2.19 -7.29 4.14
CA ASP A 204 -1.91 -6.67 2.85
C ASP A 204 -1.69 -5.16 3.04
N MET A 205 -0.64 -4.66 2.38
CA MET A 205 -0.22 -3.28 2.37
C MET A 205 -0.19 -2.69 0.95
N THR A 206 -0.87 -3.29 -0.02
CA THR A 206 -0.82 -2.91 -1.43
C THR A 206 -1.53 -1.57 -1.73
N LEU A 207 -2.65 -1.29 -1.06
CA LEU A 207 -3.56 -0.18 -1.45
C LEU A 207 -3.26 1.16 -0.76
N PRO A 208 -3.45 2.32 -1.41
CA PRO A 208 -4.16 2.50 -2.67
C PRO A 208 -3.27 2.26 -3.89
N SER A 209 -3.89 1.78 -4.97
CA SER A 209 -3.26 1.61 -6.28
C SER A 209 -3.80 2.61 -7.32
N ALA A 210 -4.81 3.43 -6.97
CA ALA A 210 -5.31 4.47 -7.86
C ALA A 210 -4.15 5.32 -8.43
N PRO A 211 -4.11 5.59 -9.75
CA PRO A 211 -5.20 5.44 -10.73
C PRO A 211 -5.35 4.05 -11.39
N ASP A 212 -4.59 3.05 -10.96
CA ASP A 212 -4.61 1.70 -11.53
C ASP A 212 -6.00 1.03 -11.43
N PRO A 213 -6.43 0.22 -12.41
CA PRO A 213 -7.72 -0.48 -12.36
C PRO A 213 -7.85 -1.53 -11.25
N CYS A 214 -6.76 -1.97 -10.63
CA CYS A 214 -6.80 -2.87 -9.47
C CYS A 214 -7.31 -2.19 -8.20
N GLN A 215 -7.42 -0.85 -8.17
CA GLN A 215 -7.94 -0.12 -7.01
C GLN A 215 -9.31 -0.64 -6.59
N THR A 216 -9.52 -0.82 -5.29
CA THR A 216 -10.80 -1.25 -4.73
C THR A 216 -11.82 -0.13 -4.63
N SER A 217 -13.10 -0.49 -4.61
CA SER A 217 -14.20 0.41 -4.26
C SER A 217 -14.16 0.83 -2.79
N THR A 218 -13.80 -0.08 -1.88
CA THR A 218 -13.50 0.26 -0.48
C THR A 218 -12.23 1.10 -0.44
N ILE A 219 -12.29 2.28 0.17
CA ILE A 219 -11.14 3.19 0.29
C ILE A 219 -10.93 3.67 1.73
N ASN A 220 -9.73 4.15 2.06
CA ASN A 220 -9.45 4.91 3.28
C ASN A 220 -9.85 4.18 4.57
N SER A 221 -9.56 2.88 4.61
CA SER A 221 -10.07 1.96 5.61
C SER A 221 -9.02 0.95 6.02
N ILE A 222 -9.14 0.47 7.26
CA ILE A 222 -8.46 -0.73 7.76
C ILE A 222 -9.56 -1.75 8.00
N TYR A 223 -9.51 -2.87 7.27
CA TYR A 223 -10.63 -3.81 7.24
C TYR A 223 -10.14 -5.24 7.02
N TYR A 224 -10.89 -6.19 7.53
CA TYR A 224 -10.69 -7.60 7.26
C TYR A 224 -11.36 -7.98 5.95
N VAL A 225 -10.70 -8.82 5.17
CA VAL A 225 -11.21 -9.40 3.94
C VAL A 225 -11.39 -10.89 4.10
N LYS A 226 -12.37 -11.45 3.39
CA LYS A 226 -12.57 -12.88 3.29
C LYS A 226 -12.53 -13.25 1.82
N ASP A 227 -11.72 -14.26 1.54
CA ASP A 227 -11.48 -14.71 0.19
C ASP A 227 -12.68 -15.48 -0.38
N ASP A 228 -12.90 -15.37 -1.69
CA ASP A 228 -13.80 -16.22 -2.46
C ASP A 228 -13.00 -16.86 -3.60
N PRO A 229 -12.51 -18.10 -3.43
CA PRO A 229 -11.69 -18.79 -4.43
C PRO A 229 -12.30 -18.93 -5.83
N GLN A 230 -13.61 -18.69 -5.98
CA GLN A 230 -14.30 -18.76 -7.27
C GLN A 230 -14.28 -17.43 -8.04
N HIS A 231 -13.93 -16.32 -7.40
CA HIS A 231 -13.97 -14.99 -7.96
C HIS A 231 -12.68 -14.23 -7.64
N CYS A 232 -12.31 -13.29 -8.51
CA CYS A 232 -11.18 -12.40 -8.24
C CYS A 232 -11.60 -11.21 -7.36
N LYS A 233 -10.60 -10.47 -6.87
CA LYS A 233 -10.74 -9.18 -6.18
C LYS A 233 -11.63 -9.26 -4.95
N SER A 234 -11.53 -10.35 -4.19
CA SER A 234 -12.29 -10.58 -2.94
C SER A 234 -12.07 -9.47 -1.92
N HIS A 235 -10.95 -8.75 -2.01
CA HIS A 235 -10.61 -7.62 -1.16
C HIS A 235 -11.27 -6.28 -1.53
N ASP A 236 -12.12 -6.23 -2.58
CA ASP A 236 -12.86 -5.01 -2.99
C ASP A 236 -13.75 -4.47 -1.86
N ILE A 237 -14.31 -5.39 -1.07
CA ILE A 237 -15.14 -5.13 0.10
C ILE A 237 -14.64 -5.92 1.30
N GLY A 238 -15.04 -5.51 2.50
CA GLY A 238 -14.78 -6.30 3.69
C GLY A 238 -15.36 -5.68 4.95
N GLN A 239 -14.93 -6.19 6.10
CA GLN A 239 -15.44 -5.79 7.40
C GLN A 239 -14.48 -4.81 8.08
N PRO A 240 -14.90 -3.56 8.36
CA PRO A 240 -14.06 -2.59 9.06
C PRO A 240 -13.52 -3.13 10.39
N VAL A 241 -12.25 -2.84 10.68
CA VAL A 241 -11.66 -3.16 11.98
C VAL A 241 -12.28 -2.26 13.05
N GLN A 242 -12.65 -2.87 14.17
CA GLN A 242 -13.25 -2.19 15.31
C GLN A 242 -12.42 -2.44 16.56
N VAL A 243 -12.34 -1.44 17.43
CA VAL A 243 -11.72 -1.60 18.75
C VAL A 243 -12.44 -2.69 19.54
N ASN A 244 -11.67 -3.57 20.21
CA ASN A 244 -12.18 -4.76 20.89
C ASN A 244 -12.96 -5.74 19.98
N GLY A 245 -12.85 -5.58 18.66
CA GLY A 245 -13.39 -6.50 17.67
C GLY A 245 -12.63 -7.83 17.66
N ARG A 246 -13.18 -8.79 16.92
CA ARG A 246 -12.53 -10.08 16.67
C ARG A 246 -11.97 -10.09 15.25
N ARG A 247 -10.87 -10.81 15.06
CA ARG A 247 -10.38 -11.13 13.71
C ARG A 247 -11.49 -11.83 12.92
N TRP A 248 -11.60 -11.48 11.65
CA TRP A 248 -12.57 -12.05 10.72
C TRP A 248 -11.89 -12.33 9.38
N GLY A 249 -12.43 -13.27 8.61
CA GLY A 249 -11.94 -13.59 7.28
C GLY A 249 -10.52 -14.17 7.26
N ASP A 250 -9.77 -13.73 6.26
CA ASP A 250 -8.51 -14.33 5.84
C ASP A 250 -7.32 -13.38 5.98
N LEU A 251 -7.49 -12.10 5.65
CA LEU A 251 -6.40 -11.13 5.68
C LEU A 251 -6.87 -9.77 6.20
N LEU A 252 -5.95 -9.00 6.77
CA LEU A 252 -6.17 -7.60 7.11
C LEU A 252 -5.68 -6.72 5.94
N CYS A 253 -6.53 -5.89 5.35
CA CYS A 253 -6.11 -4.89 4.39
C CYS A 253 -5.93 -3.54 5.10
N VAL A 254 -4.74 -2.95 4.96
CA VAL A 254 -4.41 -1.62 5.51
C VAL A 254 -4.19 -0.66 4.37
N GLN A 255 -5.12 0.27 4.18
CA GLN A 255 -5.02 1.24 3.10
C GLN A 255 -4.40 2.56 3.52
N GLY A 256 -3.72 3.19 2.57
CA GLY A 256 -3.30 4.58 2.67
C GLY A 256 -4.40 5.58 2.26
N PRO A 257 -4.18 6.88 2.51
CA PRO A 257 -5.10 7.92 2.07
C PRO A 257 -5.27 7.99 0.54
N LEU A 258 -6.52 8.02 0.10
CA LEU A 258 -6.97 8.18 -1.28
C LEU A 258 -8.11 9.20 -1.37
N GLY A 259 -7.93 10.21 -2.21
CA GLY A 259 -8.95 11.24 -2.44
C GLY A 259 -8.55 12.21 -3.54
N PHE A 260 -8.97 13.46 -3.38
CA PHE A 260 -8.70 14.52 -4.34
C PHE A 260 -7.96 15.68 -3.67
N ASN A 261 -6.90 16.14 -4.32
CA ASN A 261 -6.19 17.35 -3.93
C ASN A 261 -6.79 18.56 -4.68
N PHE A 262 -7.65 19.32 -4.01
CA PHE A 262 -8.26 20.53 -4.57
C PHE A 262 -7.32 21.74 -4.61
N ARG A 263 -6.16 21.68 -3.95
CA ARG A 263 -5.11 22.70 -4.06
C ARG A 263 -4.23 22.47 -5.29
N ASN A 264 -4.13 21.23 -5.77
CA ASN A 264 -3.41 20.85 -6.98
C ASN A 264 -4.36 20.43 -8.10
N ARG A 265 -4.66 21.35 -9.03
CA ARG A 265 -5.65 21.13 -10.09
C ARG A 265 -5.01 21.02 -11.47
N LYS A 266 -5.46 20.02 -12.24
CA LYS A 266 -5.23 19.95 -13.68
C LYS A 266 -6.07 21.02 -14.38
N TRP A 267 -5.45 21.77 -15.29
CA TRP A 267 -6.07 22.88 -16.02
C TRP A 267 -6.71 23.97 -15.13
N GLY A 268 -6.32 24.05 -13.85
CA GLY A 268 -6.85 25.04 -12.90
C GLY A 268 -8.21 24.71 -12.26
N PHE A 269 -8.92 23.66 -12.70
CA PHE A 269 -10.25 23.32 -12.15
C PHE A 269 -10.43 21.87 -11.73
N LEU A 270 -9.82 20.89 -12.41
CA LEU A 270 -10.02 19.48 -12.11
C LEU A 270 -9.04 19.04 -11.02
N PRO A 271 -9.47 18.68 -9.80
CA PRO A 271 -8.56 18.26 -8.76
C PRO A 271 -7.81 16.99 -9.18
N ARG A 272 -6.53 16.89 -8.80
CA ARG A 272 -5.75 15.68 -9.02
C ARG A 272 -6.08 14.63 -7.96
N ILE A 273 -5.87 13.36 -8.30
CA ILE A 273 -5.91 12.27 -7.33
C ILE A 273 -4.78 12.50 -6.33
N GLU A 274 -5.10 12.35 -5.05
CA GLU A 274 -4.15 12.19 -3.96
C GLU A 274 -4.23 10.73 -3.53
N ASN A 275 -3.14 9.98 -3.66
CA ASN A 275 -3.07 8.55 -3.36
C ASN A 275 -1.94 8.22 -2.36
N ALA A 276 -1.38 9.22 -1.68
CA ALA A 276 -0.27 9.05 -0.74
C ALA A 276 1.04 8.49 -1.35
N ASP A 277 1.21 8.58 -2.67
CA ASP A 277 2.51 8.37 -3.33
C ASP A 277 3.53 9.44 -2.90
N VAL A 278 4.72 9.01 -2.53
CA VAL A 278 5.86 9.86 -2.22
C VAL A 278 6.96 9.57 -3.24
N SER A 279 6.96 10.37 -4.30
CA SER A 279 7.87 10.23 -5.43
C SER A 279 8.42 11.59 -5.88
N PHE A 280 9.29 11.58 -6.90
CA PHE A 280 9.82 12.81 -7.48
C PHE A 280 8.70 13.73 -8.02
N SER A 281 7.65 13.15 -8.61
CA SER A 281 6.50 13.85 -9.16
C SER A 281 5.42 14.14 -8.11
N ALA A 282 5.38 13.38 -7.01
CA ALA A 282 4.49 13.55 -5.87
C ALA A 282 5.27 13.79 -4.57
N LYS A 283 5.84 14.99 -4.41
CA LYS A 283 6.59 15.35 -3.20
C LYS A 283 5.67 15.54 -1.98
N PRO A 284 6.13 15.25 -0.75
CA PRO A 284 5.33 15.40 0.48
C PRO A 284 5.30 16.88 0.91
N THR A 285 4.32 17.64 0.42
CA THR A 285 4.12 19.04 0.85
C THR A 285 3.23 19.11 2.10
N PRO A 286 3.30 20.20 2.90
CA PRO A 286 2.41 20.36 4.06
C PRO A 286 0.93 20.19 3.70
N ASP A 287 0.49 20.76 2.57
CA ASP A 287 -0.88 20.60 2.07
C ASP A 287 -1.29 19.14 1.84
N ARG A 288 -0.36 18.27 1.41
CA ARG A 288 -0.64 16.85 1.21
C ARG A 288 -0.70 16.12 2.55
N VAL A 289 0.19 16.46 3.47
CA VAL A 289 0.17 15.91 4.84
C VAL A 289 -1.15 16.24 5.53
N ASP A 290 -1.63 17.48 5.41
CA ASP A 290 -2.95 17.88 5.92
C ASP A 290 -4.05 17.00 5.31
N LEU A 291 -4.04 16.78 3.99
CA LEU A 291 -5.00 15.89 3.33
C LEU A 291 -4.93 14.43 3.82
N TRP A 292 -3.73 13.93 4.11
CA TRP A 292 -3.54 12.59 4.66
C TRP A 292 -4.14 12.46 6.06
N VAL A 293 -3.92 13.46 6.93
CA VAL A 293 -4.52 13.52 8.27
C VAL A 293 -6.05 13.68 8.16
N ASP A 294 -6.53 14.57 7.29
CA ASP A 294 -7.95 14.88 7.12
C ASP A 294 -8.75 13.69 6.58
N THR A 295 -8.08 12.83 5.80
CA THR A 295 -8.62 11.55 5.35
C THR A 295 -9.03 10.69 6.55
N ALA A 296 -8.36 10.77 7.70
CA ALA A 296 -8.76 10.07 8.92
C ALA A 296 -9.06 8.57 8.66
N VAL A 297 -8.10 7.83 8.11
CA VAL A 297 -8.16 6.36 8.10
C VAL A 297 -8.05 5.92 9.56
N GLN A 298 -9.03 5.18 10.06
CA GLN A 298 -9.19 4.96 11.50
C GLN A 298 -9.68 3.55 11.79
N VAL A 299 -9.52 3.14 13.04
CA VAL A 299 -10.19 1.96 13.60
C VAL A 299 -11.55 2.40 14.16
N GLU A 300 -12.61 1.67 13.83
CA GLU A 300 -13.95 2.01 14.31
C GLU A 300 -14.00 2.00 15.84
N GLY A 301 -14.60 3.05 16.40
CA GLY A 301 -14.65 3.30 17.84
C GLY A 301 -13.43 4.02 18.42
N ARG A 302 -12.41 4.37 17.61
CA ARG A 302 -11.25 5.17 18.02
C ARG A 302 -10.94 6.27 16.98
N PRO A 303 -11.80 7.31 16.87
CA PRO A 303 -11.64 8.36 15.85
C PRO A 303 -10.40 9.25 16.05
N GLU A 304 -9.79 9.21 17.23
CA GLU A 304 -8.54 9.89 17.52
C GLU A 304 -7.31 9.12 17.04
N TRP A 305 -7.46 7.89 16.56
CA TRP A 305 -6.40 7.06 15.99
C TRP A 305 -6.40 7.19 14.47
N VAL A 306 -5.52 8.04 13.95
CA VAL A 306 -5.40 8.32 12.52
C VAL A 306 -4.19 7.58 11.96
N PHE A 307 -4.45 6.69 11.01
CA PHE A 307 -3.43 5.95 10.29
C PHE A 307 -3.09 6.67 8.99
N ILE A 308 -1.80 6.91 8.76
CA ILE A 308 -1.26 7.46 7.52
C ILE A 308 -0.27 6.46 6.97
N LYS A 309 -0.70 5.72 5.95
CA LYS A 309 0.17 4.87 5.16
C LYS A 309 0.51 5.56 3.85
N VAL A 310 1.76 5.94 3.67
CA VAL A 310 2.29 6.43 2.39
C VAL A 310 3.06 5.33 1.70
N HIS A 311 3.24 5.44 0.39
CA HIS A 311 4.04 4.50 -0.38
C HIS A 311 5.03 5.22 -1.29
N GLY A 312 6.03 4.47 -1.74
CA GLY A 312 6.99 4.90 -2.74
C GLY A 312 7.50 3.69 -3.51
N HIS A 313 8.31 3.97 -4.52
CA HIS A 313 9.12 3.01 -5.26
C HIS A 313 10.57 3.49 -5.15
N CYS A 314 11.43 2.71 -4.50
CA CYS A 314 12.83 3.10 -4.23
C CYS A 314 13.85 2.13 -4.81
#